data_AF-A0A5C8CVA4-F1
#
_entry.id   AF-A0A5C8CVA4-F1
#
_cell.length_a   1.000
_cell.length_b   1.000
_cell.length_c   1.000
_cell.angle_alpha   90.00
_cell.angle_beta   90.00
_cell.angle_gamma   90.00
#
_symmetry.space_group_name_H-M   'P 1'
#
loop_
_entity.id
_entity.type
_entity.pdbx_description
1 polymer ?
#
loop_
_entity_poly.entity_id
_entity_poly.type
_entity_poly.pdbx_seq_one_letter_code
_entity_poly.pdbx_strand_id
1 'polypeptide(L)'
;MNETLISACQMFLIPATLLFAAVGVANSQGIKLLVCLLGVATAGLWIYRVWYWTGLSLMDRRTALGLAGMYGLVWVFTLLVQLKNMVSPGYGRR
;
A
#
# COMPACT_ATOMS: atom_id res chain seq x y z
N MET A 1 1.16 8.49 26.38
CA MET A 1 0.70 8.30 24.99
C MET A 1 1.94 8.02 24.16
N ASN A 2 2.14 6.78 23.71
CA ASN A 2 3.43 6.31 23.20
C ASN A 2 3.81 7.03 21.89
N GLU A 3 4.83 7.89 21.96
CA GLU A 3 5.41 8.63 20.82
C GLU A 3 5.87 7.70 19.68
N THR A 4 6.30 6.49 20.04
CA THR A 4 6.64 5.39 19.11
C THR A 4 5.46 4.94 18.25
N LEU A 5 4.24 4.90 18.81
CA LEU A 5 3.04 4.50 18.08
C LEU A 5 2.62 5.60 17.09
N ILE A 6 2.73 6.86 17.49
CA ILE A 6 2.45 8.01 16.63
C ILE A 6 3.47 8.08 15.47
N SER A 7 4.75 7.87 15.77
CA SER A 7 5.82 7.83 14.76
C SER A 7 5.63 6.67 13.78
N ALA A 8 5.22 5.49 14.25
CA ALA A 8 4.86 4.37 13.39
C ALA A 8 3.68 4.74 12.48
N CYS A 9 2.58 5.27 13.02
CA CYS A 9 1.40 5.68 12.24
C CYS A 9 1.72 6.74 11.18
N GLN A 10 2.55 7.73 11.49
CA GLN A 10 2.99 8.75 10.52
C GLN A 10 3.84 8.17 9.39
N MET A 11 4.66 7.16 9.69
CA MET A 11 5.42 6.41 8.68
C MET A 11 4.50 5.68 7.68
N PHE A 12 3.27 5.36 8.09
CA PHE A 12 2.24 4.74 7.24
C PHE A 12 1.36 5.76 6.49
N LEU A 13 0.95 6.83 7.17
CA LEU A 13 -0.03 7.79 6.64
C LEU A 13 0.51 8.60 5.45
N ILE A 14 1.74 9.09 5.53
CA ILE A 14 2.31 9.99 4.51
C ILE A 14 2.48 9.27 3.15
N PRO A 15 3.09 8.06 3.09
CA PRO A 15 3.25 7.37 1.81
C PRO A 15 1.91 6.86 1.27
N ALA A 16 1.00 6.41 2.14
CA ALA A 16 -0.32 5.95 1.74
C ALA A 16 -1.11 7.05 1.01
N THR A 17 -1.19 8.23 1.62
CA THR A 17 -1.91 9.38 1.04
C THR A 17 -1.32 9.83 -0.29
N LEU A 18 0.02 9.91 -0.38
CA LEU A 18 0.71 10.24 -1.62
C LEU A 18 0.44 9.24 -2.74
N LEU A 19 0.51 7.94 -2.46
CA LEU A 19 0.32 6.91 -3.47
C LEU A 19 -1.14 6.84 -3.95
N PHE A 20 -2.12 6.98 -3.05
CA PHE A 20 -3.52 7.05 -3.45
C PHE A 20 -3.82 8.31 -4.28
N ALA A 21 -3.27 9.46 -3.90
CA ALA A 21 -3.39 10.69 -4.69
C ALA A 21 -2.76 10.52 -6.08
N ALA A 22 -1.58 9.90 -6.17
CA ALA A 22 -0.90 9.63 -7.43
C ALA A 22 -1.71 8.71 -8.36
N VAL A 23 -2.41 7.69 -7.84
CA VAL A 23 -3.33 6.85 -8.64
C VAL A 23 -4.50 7.68 -9.17
N GLY A 24 -5.05 8.59 -8.36
CA GLY A 24 -6.16 9.45 -8.76
C GLY A 24 -5.80 10.44 -9.87
N VAL A 25 -4.58 10.99 -9.83
CA VAL A 25 -4.08 11.96 -10.82
C VAL A 25 -3.53 11.29 -12.08
N ALA A 26 -3.08 10.04 -11.98
CA ALA A 26 -2.51 9.32 -13.11
C ALA A 26 -3.54 9.16 -14.24
N ASN A 27 -3.27 9.80 -15.39
CA ASN A 27 -4.16 9.75 -16.55
C ASN A 27 -3.84 8.56 -17.48
N SER A 28 -2.63 8.00 -17.37
CA SER A 28 -2.13 6.92 -18.22
C SER A 28 -2.16 5.57 -17.50
N GLN A 29 -2.60 4.51 -18.17
CA GLN A 29 -2.65 3.15 -17.58
C GLN A 29 -1.27 2.66 -17.09
N GLY A 30 -0.18 2.99 -17.82
CA GLY A 30 1.19 2.64 -17.41
C GLY A 30 1.61 3.30 -16.09
N ILE A 31 1.25 4.58 -15.89
CA ILE A 31 1.55 5.30 -14.65
C ILE A 31 0.74 4.72 -13.49
N LYS A 32 -0.54 4.38 -13.71
CA LYS A 32 -1.35 3.69 -12.69
C LYS A 32 -0.73 2.36 -12.25
N LEU A 33 -0.16 1.60 -13.19
CA LEU A 33 0.55 0.35 -12.91
C LEU A 33 1.84 0.58 -12.09
N LEU A 34 2.65 1.57 -12.46
CA LEU A 34 3.86 1.92 -11.71
C LEU A 34 3.51 2.35 -10.27
N VAL A 35 2.47 3.17 -10.10
CA VAL A 35 2.02 3.57 -8.75
C VAL A 35 1.49 2.36 -7.98
N CYS A 36 0.80 1.42 -8.63
CA CYS A 36 0.39 0.17 -7.98
C CYS A 36 1.59 -0.69 -7.53
N LEU A 37 2.63 -0.82 -8.36
CA LEU A 37 3.86 -1.52 -8.01
C LEU A 37 4.56 -0.85 -6.82
N LEU A 38 4.62 0.48 -6.80
CA LEU A 38 5.14 1.24 -5.65
C LEU A 38 4.31 1.00 -4.40
N GLY A 39 2.98 0.97 -4.50
CA GLY A 39 2.09 0.64 -3.39
C GLY A 39 2.36 -0.74 -2.77
N VAL A 40 2.49 -1.77 -3.61
CA VAL A 40 2.82 -3.14 -3.16
C VAL A 40 4.23 -3.21 -2.56
N ALA A 41 5.23 -2.57 -3.20
CA ALA A 41 6.60 -2.52 -2.69
C ALA A 41 6.69 -1.82 -1.33
N THR A 42 5.95 -0.72 -1.15
CA THR A 42 5.89 0.03 0.11
C THR A 42 5.26 -0.82 1.21
N ALA A 43 4.18 -1.56 0.90
CA ALA A 43 3.58 -2.51 1.83
C ALA A 43 4.56 -3.64 2.23
N GLY A 44 5.34 -4.16 1.29
CA GLY A 44 6.38 -5.16 1.57
C GLY A 44 7.48 -4.64 2.50
N LEU A 45 7.99 -3.43 2.25
CA LEU A 45 8.98 -2.78 3.11
C LEU A 45 8.44 -2.51 4.52
N TRP A 46 7.16 -2.16 4.63
CA TRP A 46 6.47 -1.99 5.90
C TRP A 46 6.35 -3.30 6.68
N ILE A 47 5.93 -4.39 6.05
CA ILE A 47 5.87 -5.71 6.68
C ILE A 47 7.27 -6.11 7.15
N TYR A 48 8.30 -5.93 6.31
CA TYR A 48 9.69 -6.22 6.66
C TYR A 48 10.15 -5.40 7.87
N ARG A 49 9.88 -4.10 7.89
CA ARG A 49 10.27 -3.22 9.00
C ARG A 49 9.57 -3.57 10.31
N VAL A 50 8.27 -3.87 10.26
CA VAL A 50 7.53 -4.32 11.45
C VAL A 50 8.03 -5.69 11.93
N TRP A 51 8.51 -6.55 11.03
CA TRP A 51 9.09 -7.84 11.39
C TRP A 51 10.42 -7.72 12.14
N TYR A 52 11.26 -6.77 11.75
CA TYR A 52 12.54 -6.50 12.40
C TYR A 52 12.46 -5.54 13.60
N TRP A 53 11.26 -5.04 13.93
CA TRP A 53 11.11 -4.10 15.04
C TRP A 53 11.23 -4.82 16.39
N THR A 54 12.35 -4.61 17.07
CA THR A 54 12.62 -5.11 18.43
C THR A 54 12.16 -4.08 19.47
N GLY A 55 11.43 -4.50 20.51
CA GLY A 55 10.99 -3.62 21.61
C GLY A 55 9.53 -3.13 21.55
N LEU A 56 8.75 -3.60 20.59
CA LEU A 56 7.30 -3.33 20.52
C LEU A 56 6.50 -4.39 21.29
N SER A 57 5.44 -3.94 21.98
CA SER A 57 4.44 -4.84 22.57
C SER A 57 3.90 -5.80 21.51
N LEU A 58 3.71 -7.08 21.90
CA LEU A 58 3.18 -8.12 21.01
C LEU A 58 1.84 -7.70 20.37
N MET A 59 1.05 -6.92 21.11
CA MET A 59 -0.25 -6.41 20.68
C MET A 59 -0.08 -5.36 19.56
N ASP A 60 0.78 -4.37 19.76
CA ASP A 60 1.03 -3.29 18.81
C ASP A 60 1.68 -3.79 17.52
N ARG A 61 2.57 -4.79 17.63
CA ARG A 61 3.18 -5.46 16.47
C ARG A 61 2.15 -6.18 15.61
N ARG A 62 1.17 -6.85 16.22
CA ARG A 62 0.06 -7.49 15.48
C ARG A 62 -0.83 -6.47 14.80
N THR A 63 -1.14 -5.36 15.47
CA THR A 63 -1.95 -4.28 14.89
C THR A 63 -1.24 -3.61 13.71
N ALA A 64 0.07 -3.35 13.84
CA ALA A 64 0.87 -2.78 12.76
C ALA A 64 1.00 -3.72 11.56
N LEU A 65 1.19 -5.04 11.79
CA LEU A 65 1.16 -6.05 10.72
C LEU A 65 -0.22 -6.13 10.07
N GLY A 66 -1.30 -6.04 10.86
CA GLY A 66 -2.67 -6.02 10.34
C GLY A 66 -2.94 -4.80 9.45
N LEU A 67 -2.52 -3.61 9.86
CA LEU A 67 -2.63 -2.38 9.07
C LEU A 67 -1.80 -2.45 7.78
N ALA A 68 -0.55 -2.88 7.87
CA ALA A 68 0.31 -3.07 6.70
C ALA A 68 -0.25 -4.12 5.73
N GLY A 69 -0.83 -5.19 6.27
CA GLY A 69 -1.51 -6.24 5.51
C GLY A 69 -2.77 -5.73 4.79
N MET A 70 -3.66 -5.02 5.49
CA MET A 70 -4.86 -4.43 4.87
C MET A 70 -4.50 -3.43 3.77
N TYR A 71 -3.50 -2.57 4.02
CA TYR A 71 -3.00 -1.65 3.00
C TYR A 71 -2.42 -2.40 1.79
N GLY A 72 -1.57 -3.41 2.04
CA GLY A 72 -1.00 -4.25 0.98
C GLY A 72 -2.08 -4.96 0.16
N LEU A 73 -3.12 -5.49 0.80
CA LEU A 73 -4.25 -6.13 0.11
C LEU A 73 -4.95 -5.17 -0.85
N VAL A 74 -5.23 -3.94 -0.41
CA VAL A 74 -5.86 -2.93 -1.29
C VAL A 74 -4.99 -2.66 -2.52
N TRP A 75 -3.67 -2.53 -2.35
CA TRP A 75 -2.75 -2.31 -3.47
C TRP A 75 -2.64 -3.51 -4.40
N VAL A 76 -2.63 -4.73 -3.86
CA VAL A 76 -2.65 -5.96 -4.67
C VAL A 76 -3.94 -6.06 -5.48
N PHE A 77 -5.10 -5.81 -4.87
CA PHE A 77 -6.38 -5.77 -5.60
C PHE A 77 -6.38 -4.70 -6.69
N THR A 78 -5.89 -3.50 -6.37
CA THR A 78 -5.80 -2.40 -7.35
C THR A 78 -4.87 -2.77 -8.50
N LEU A 79 -3.72 -3.39 -8.21
CA LEU A 79 -2.78 -3.89 -9.20
C LEU A 79 -3.44 -4.93 -10.11
N LEU A 80 -4.13 -5.94 -9.56
CA LEU A 80 -4.84 -6.96 -10.32
C LEU A 80 -5.91 -6.37 -11.25
N VAL A 81 -6.66 -5.38 -10.78
CA VAL A 81 -7.66 -4.66 -11.58
C VAL A 81 -6.98 -3.89 -12.72
N GLN A 82 -5.90 -3.16 -12.46
CA GLN A 82 -5.16 -2.46 -13.51
C GLN A 82 -4.54 -3.41 -14.52
N LEU A 83 -4.00 -4.54 -14.07
CA LEU A 83 -3.41 -5.57 -14.93
C LEU A 83 -4.47 -6.20 -15.83
N LYS A 84 -5.66 -6.50 -15.30
CA LYS A 84 -6.82 -6.96 -16.09
C LYS A 84 -7.24 -5.93 -17.13
N ASN A 85 -7.31 -4.66 -16.76
CA ASN A 85 -7.67 -3.57 -17.66
C ASN A 85 -6.62 -3.32 -18.75
N MET A 86 -5.35 -3.68 -18.50
CA MET A 86 -4.26 -3.57 -19.48
C MET A 86 -4.22 -4.78 -20.43
N VAL A 87 -4.43 -5.99 -19.91
CA VAL A 87 -4.43 -7.24 -20.69
C VAL A 87 -5.70 -7.40 -21.53
N SER A 88 -6.84 -6.90 -21.05
CA SER A 88 -8.12 -6.95 -21.76
C SER A 88 -8.73 -5.56 -21.93
N PRO A 89 -8.22 -4.75 -22.87
CA PRO A 89 -8.85 -3.48 -23.24
C PRO A 89 -10.22 -3.66 -23.93
N GLY A 90 -10.64 -4.90 -24.21
CA GLY A 90 -11.76 -5.24 -25.09
C GLY A 90 -13.15 -5.40 -24.46
N TYR A 91 -13.32 -5.30 -23.13
CA TYR A 91 -14.62 -5.53 -22.47
C TYR A 91 -15.31 -4.26 -21.92
N GLY A 92 -14.85 -3.07 -22.33
CA GLY A 92 -15.44 -1.78 -21.95
C GLY A 92 -15.69 -0.84 -23.13
N ARG A 93 -15.64 -1.35 -24.36
CA ARG A 93 -16.01 -0.61 -25.57
C ARG A 93 -17.37 -1.09 -26.07
N ARG A 94 -18.42 -0.76 -25.33
CA ARG A 94 -19.78 -0.58 -25.82
C ARG A 94 -20.46 0.48 -25.00
#